data_AF-A0A7S0DVH0-F1
#
_entry.id   AF-A0A7S0DVH0-F1
#
_cell.length_a   1.000
_cell.length_b   1.000
_cell.length_c   1.000
_cell.angle_alpha   90.00
_cell.angle_beta   90.00
_cell.angle_gamma   90.00
#
_symmetry.space_group_name_H-M   'P 1'
#
loop_
_entity.id
_entity.type
_entity.pdbx_description
1 polymer ?
#
loop_
_entity_poly.entity_id
_entity_poly.type
_entity_poly.pdbx_seq_one_letter_code
_entity_poly.pdbx_strand_id
1 'polypeptide(L)'
;RKCGAASYTKQLDASDDTLALTKLASAQLGHVRAWPWATVLLTVNYLGVAAWVLLYGSTLTYMGMAVLIAWLKTMHWVAASAIFFVVGIIMFLLPPVPGLAVYLTAGILLVPACEEAFGGEAGGGFWFACGYAAFLAYLMKLVAQVMQQKGIGEVLGQSLYVRANVGVNSRLIKAIRLILERPGISLAKVSVLCGGPDWPTAVLCGILRADLRQMLLGLSPVFLLTAPTSMAGAFQLKVGEGPGWVTASSMMLMLAGAMQMLFGLLMLYFIEEVKTNQGEQIDAFADDAEVAAQDARSAADQLAFERATALATMPLPAKALLLVGTLSMSTSAYLLMFASSACFEDFALTDSLDDVLCLGCPRAAIKPRGFLALGLLALGAVGMVAFKRWAAGQVKSQASGDAAML
;
A
#
# COMPACT_ATOMS: atom_id res chain seq x y z
N ARG A 1 7.55 -39.25 48.80
CA ARG A 1 7.80 -38.21 47.78
C ARG A 1 6.50 -37.43 47.59
N LYS A 2 6.43 -36.17 48.05
CA LYS A 2 5.27 -35.28 47.84
C LYS A 2 5.30 -34.83 46.38
N CYS A 3 4.42 -35.36 45.53
CA CYS A 3 4.15 -34.78 44.23
C CYS A 3 3.23 -33.57 44.46
N GLY A 4 3.80 -32.37 44.37
CA GLY A 4 3.03 -31.13 44.34
C GLY A 4 2.21 -31.10 43.06
N ALA A 5 0.88 -31.18 43.21
CA ALA A 5 -0.05 -30.85 42.14
C ALA A 5 0.05 -29.34 41.90
N ALA A 6 0.93 -28.91 41.00
CA ALA A 6 0.87 -27.57 40.45
C ALA A 6 -0.47 -27.45 39.70
N SER A 7 -1.38 -26.66 40.26
CA SER A 7 -2.63 -26.29 39.61
C SER A 7 -2.27 -25.46 38.38
N TYR A 8 -2.30 -26.09 37.20
CA TYR A 8 -2.11 -25.41 35.91
C TYR A 8 -3.31 -24.52 35.52
N THR A 9 -4.34 -24.44 36.37
CA THR A 9 -5.52 -23.60 36.17
C THR A 9 -5.46 -22.39 37.09
N LYS A 10 -5.75 -21.21 36.51
CA LYS A 10 -5.95 -19.96 37.25
C LYS A 10 -7.03 -20.18 38.31
N GLN A 11 -6.75 -19.87 39.58
CA GLN A 11 -7.79 -19.84 40.60
C GLN A 11 -8.78 -18.72 40.25
N LEU A 12 -10.04 -19.11 40.07
CA LEU A 12 -11.15 -18.18 39.83
C LEU A 12 -11.49 -17.49 41.14
N ASP A 13 -11.70 -16.18 41.10
CA ASP A 13 -12.25 -15.44 42.24
C ASP A 13 -13.75 -15.18 42.06
N ALA A 14 -14.42 -14.72 43.11
CA ALA A 14 -15.87 -14.52 43.11
C ALA A 14 -16.38 -13.56 42.01
N SER A 15 -15.51 -12.73 41.43
CA SER A 15 -15.88 -11.88 40.30
C SER A 15 -15.77 -12.58 38.94
N ASP A 16 -14.98 -13.66 38.83
CA ASP A 16 -14.96 -14.54 37.66
C ASP A 16 -16.29 -15.33 37.52
N ASP A 17 -16.96 -15.67 38.64
CA ASP A 17 -18.20 -16.48 38.65
C ASP A 17 -19.40 -15.82 37.94
N THR A 18 -19.36 -14.49 37.78
CA THR A 18 -20.43 -13.71 37.12
C THR A 18 -20.18 -13.51 35.63
N LEU A 19 -19.02 -13.90 35.11
CA LEU A 19 -18.59 -13.63 33.75
C LEU A 19 -18.60 -14.91 32.91
N ALA A 20 -19.25 -14.86 31.75
CA ALA A 20 -19.26 -15.98 30.78
C ALA A 20 -17.91 -16.20 30.08
N LEU A 21 -17.00 -15.23 30.18
CA LEU A 21 -15.64 -15.25 29.60
C LEU A 21 -14.63 -14.89 30.69
N THR A 22 -13.36 -15.21 30.46
CA THR A 22 -12.27 -14.78 31.36
C THR A 22 -12.32 -13.27 31.61
N LYS A 23 -11.88 -12.80 32.78
CA LYS A 23 -11.79 -11.36 33.09
C LYS A 23 -11.15 -10.54 31.98
N LEU A 24 -10.06 -11.02 31.42
CA LEU A 24 -9.37 -10.33 30.33
C LEU A 24 -10.28 -10.23 29.10
N ALA A 25 -10.89 -11.33 28.67
CA ALA A 25 -11.79 -11.34 27.52
C ALA A 25 -13.05 -10.48 27.76
N SER A 26 -13.62 -10.51 28.96
CA SER A 26 -14.77 -9.67 29.35
C SER A 26 -14.40 -8.17 29.36
N ALA A 27 -13.22 -7.82 29.87
CA ALA A 27 -12.70 -6.45 29.83
C ALA A 27 -12.45 -5.98 28.38
N GLN A 28 -11.83 -6.83 27.55
CA GLN A 28 -11.63 -6.54 26.13
C GLN A 28 -12.95 -6.39 25.38
N LEU A 29 -13.95 -7.24 25.66
CA LEU A 29 -15.28 -7.11 25.07
C LEU A 29 -15.98 -5.82 25.52
N GLY A 30 -15.78 -5.41 26.79
CA GLY A 30 -16.21 -4.11 27.30
C GLY A 30 -15.58 -2.96 26.50
N HIS A 31 -14.28 -3.01 26.25
CA HIS A 31 -13.58 -2.03 25.42
C HIS A 31 -14.12 -1.99 23.98
N VAL A 32 -14.28 -3.15 23.34
CA VAL A 32 -14.82 -3.25 21.96
C VAL A 32 -16.25 -2.72 21.87
N ARG A 33 -17.10 -2.99 22.87
CA ARG A 33 -18.47 -2.43 22.92
C ARG A 33 -18.46 -0.91 23.06
N ALA A 34 -17.47 -0.35 23.74
CA ALA A 34 -17.31 1.08 23.93
C ALA A 34 -16.64 1.80 22.74
N TRP A 35 -16.26 1.09 21.68
CA TRP A 35 -15.63 1.72 20.52
C TRP A 35 -16.57 2.71 19.83
N PRO A 36 -16.02 3.79 19.25
CA PRO A 36 -16.76 4.70 18.38
C PRO A 36 -17.04 3.99 17.04
N TRP A 37 -17.98 3.05 17.05
CA TRP A 37 -18.26 2.15 15.92
C TRP A 37 -18.60 2.87 14.62
N ALA A 38 -19.22 4.06 14.68
CA ALA A 38 -19.46 4.85 13.48
C ALA A 38 -18.15 5.24 12.78
N THR A 39 -17.17 5.72 13.54
CA THR A 39 -15.82 6.02 13.06
C THR A 39 -15.13 4.76 12.55
N VAL A 40 -15.20 3.65 13.29
CA VAL A 40 -14.61 2.36 12.87
C VAL A 40 -15.17 1.89 11.52
N LEU A 41 -16.50 1.89 11.36
CA LEU A 41 -17.16 1.45 10.12
C LEU A 41 -16.86 2.39 8.95
N LEU A 42 -16.75 3.71 9.20
CA LEU A 42 -16.29 4.65 8.18
C LEU A 42 -14.84 4.40 7.77
N THR A 43 -13.95 4.09 8.72
CA THR A 43 -12.56 3.71 8.43
C THR A 43 -12.51 2.45 7.58
N VAL A 44 -13.32 1.43 7.88
CA VAL A 44 -13.46 0.22 7.05
C VAL A 44 -13.87 0.59 5.62
N ASN A 45 -14.80 1.54 5.44
CA ASN A 45 -15.18 1.99 4.10
C ASN A 45 -14.03 2.64 3.33
N TYR A 46 -13.26 3.51 3.99
CA TYR A 46 -12.07 4.11 3.38
C TYR A 46 -11.02 3.07 3.00
N LEU A 47 -10.79 2.07 3.86
CA LEU A 47 -9.89 0.96 3.56
C LEU A 47 -10.38 0.13 2.37
N GLY A 48 -11.70 -0.09 2.26
CA GLY A 48 -12.30 -0.77 1.11
C GLY A 48 -12.09 -0.01 -0.20
N VAL A 49 -12.30 1.31 -0.21
CA VAL A 49 -12.01 2.15 -1.38
C VAL A 49 -10.51 2.13 -1.71
N ALA A 50 -9.65 2.26 -0.71
CA ALA A 50 -8.20 2.20 -0.91
C ALA A 50 -7.75 0.85 -1.50
N ALA A 51 -8.29 -0.26 -1.00
CA ALA A 51 -8.03 -1.59 -1.54
C ALA A 51 -8.45 -1.70 -3.02
N TRP A 52 -9.61 -1.16 -3.39
CA TRP A 52 -10.04 -1.09 -4.79
C TRP A 52 -9.08 -0.27 -5.66
N VAL A 53 -8.73 0.93 -5.22
CA VAL A 53 -7.81 1.80 -5.96
C VAL A 53 -6.46 1.12 -6.17
N LEU A 54 -5.90 0.48 -5.13
CA LEU A 54 -4.60 -0.16 -5.19
C LEU A 54 -4.63 -1.45 -6.03
N LEU A 55 -5.58 -2.35 -5.76
CA LEU A 55 -5.62 -3.66 -6.42
C LEU A 55 -6.14 -3.57 -7.85
N TYR A 56 -7.28 -2.94 -8.08
CA TYR A 56 -7.81 -2.80 -9.44
C TYR A 56 -6.97 -1.80 -10.27
N GLY A 57 -6.43 -0.75 -9.63
CA GLY A 57 -5.48 0.15 -10.27
C GLY A 57 -4.21 -0.58 -10.75
N SER A 58 -3.73 -1.58 -10.00
CA SER A 58 -2.63 -2.42 -10.47
C SER A 58 -2.98 -3.23 -11.73
N THR A 59 -4.18 -3.81 -11.81
CA THR A 59 -4.66 -4.50 -13.02
C THR A 59 -4.71 -3.58 -14.22
N LEU A 60 -5.28 -2.38 -14.06
CA LEU A 60 -5.32 -1.37 -15.13
C LEU A 60 -3.91 -0.95 -15.57
N THR A 61 -2.97 -0.90 -14.62
CA THR A 61 -1.56 -0.62 -14.90
C THR A 61 -0.95 -1.70 -15.80
N TYR A 62 -1.18 -2.98 -15.50
CA TYR A 62 -0.69 -4.09 -16.34
C TYR A 62 -1.27 -4.04 -17.75
N MET A 63 -2.57 -3.72 -17.90
CA MET A 63 -3.20 -3.54 -19.22
C MET A 63 -2.55 -2.37 -19.98
N GLY A 64 -2.35 -1.23 -19.32
CA GLY A 64 -1.67 -0.08 -19.92
C GLY A 64 -0.23 -0.40 -20.35
N MET A 65 0.48 -1.22 -19.58
CA MET A 65 1.83 -1.66 -19.94
C MET A 65 1.86 -2.60 -21.15
N ALA A 66 0.88 -3.49 -21.31
CA ALA A 66 0.76 -4.30 -22.52
C ALA A 66 0.57 -3.43 -23.77
N VAL A 67 -0.26 -2.38 -23.69
CA VAL A 67 -0.41 -1.39 -24.78
C VAL A 67 0.94 -0.74 -25.09
N LEU A 68 1.64 -0.27 -24.06
CA LEU A 68 2.93 0.40 -24.20
C LEU A 68 3.97 -0.53 -24.85
N ILE A 69 4.01 -1.80 -24.43
CA ILE A 69 4.91 -2.80 -25.00
C ILE A 69 4.63 -2.98 -26.50
N ALA A 70 3.36 -3.10 -26.90
CA ALA A 70 2.98 -3.28 -28.30
C ALA A 70 3.45 -2.09 -29.16
N TRP A 71 3.37 -0.87 -28.65
CA TRP A 71 3.84 0.32 -29.36
C TRP A 71 5.36 0.39 -29.45
N LEU A 72 6.06 0.14 -28.35
CA LEU A 72 7.50 0.32 -28.25
C LEU A 72 8.31 -0.78 -28.95
N LYS A 73 7.74 -1.98 -29.14
CA LYS A 73 8.39 -3.08 -29.87
C LYS A 73 8.75 -2.76 -31.32
N THR A 74 8.09 -1.78 -31.94
CA THR A 74 8.36 -1.37 -33.33
C THR A 74 9.45 -0.30 -33.45
N MET A 75 9.92 0.24 -32.32
CA MET A 75 10.86 1.34 -32.29
C MET A 75 12.30 0.86 -32.15
N HIS A 76 13.25 1.69 -32.58
CA HIS A 76 14.67 1.47 -32.29
C HIS A 76 14.91 1.40 -30.78
N TRP A 77 15.78 0.51 -30.33
CA TRP A 77 15.99 0.17 -28.91
C TRP A 77 16.32 1.37 -28.02
N VAL A 78 17.05 2.36 -28.55
CA VAL A 78 17.36 3.62 -27.84
C VAL A 78 16.09 4.43 -27.55
N ALA A 79 15.22 4.57 -28.55
CA ALA A 79 13.96 5.31 -28.41
C ALA A 79 13.01 4.54 -27.47
N ALA A 80 12.90 3.22 -27.64
CA ALA A 80 12.13 2.37 -26.74
C ALA A 80 12.60 2.49 -25.28
N SER A 81 13.92 2.46 -25.05
CA SER A 81 14.52 2.63 -23.72
C SER A 81 14.21 4.01 -23.13
N ALA A 82 14.36 5.09 -23.92
CA ALA A 82 14.11 6.44 -23.44
C ALA A 82 12.63 6.67 -23.09
N ILE A 83 11.71 6.22 -23.94
CA ILE A 83 10.27 6.35 -23.68
C ILE A 83 9.88 5.49 -22.48
N PHE A 84 10.35 4.24 -22.41
CA PHE A 84 10.09 3.37 -21.26
C PHE A 84 10.64 3.96 -19.96
N PHE A 85 11.82 4.59 -19.99
CA PHE A 85 12.40 5.26 -18.83
C PHE A 85 11.50 6.41 -18.32
N VAL A 86 11.01 7.25 -19.23
CA VAL A 86 10.12 8.37 -18.88
C VAL A 86 8.77 7.87 -18.37
N VAL A 87 8.15 6.92 -19.08
CA VAL A 87 6.85 6.36 -18.68
C VAL A 87 6.97 5.61 -17.35
N GLY A 88 8.03 4.82 -17.16
CA GLY A 88 8.31 4.12 -15.91
C GLY A 88 8.47 5.09 -14.74
N ILE A 89 9.14 6.23 -14.92
CA ILE A 89 9.19 7.28 -13.90
C ILE A 89 7.79 7.81 -13.58
N ILE A 90 7.00 8.20 -14.59
CA ILE A 90 5.64 8.71 -14.38
C ILE A 90 4.79 7.70 -13.60
N MET A 91 4.92 6.41 -13.95
CA MET A 91 4.25 5.32 -13.26
C MET A 91 4.64 5.23 -11.79
N PHE A 92 5.93 5.33 -11.45
CA PHE A 92 6.34 5.39 -10.05
C PHE A 92 5.76 6.61 -9.31
N LEU A 93 5.51 7.74 -9.97
CA LEU A 93 4.89 8.91 -9.34
C LEU A 93 3.41 8.69 -8.97
N LEU A 94 2.78 7.65 -9.48
CA LEU A 94 1.38 7.31 -9.21
C LEU A 94 1.29 6.32 -8.03
N PRO A 95 0.61 6.68 -6.92
CA PRO A 95 0.49 5.80 -5.74
C PRO A 95 -0.03 4.38 -6.02
N PRO A 96 -1.00 4.14 -6.93
CA PRO A 96 -1.54 2.81 -7.17
C PRO A 96 -0.66 1.87 -7.97
N VAL A 97 0.45 2.35 -8.55
CA VAL A 97 1.28 1.54 -9.43
C VAL A 97 2.29 0.72 -8.63
N PRO A 98 2.24 -0.62 -8.70
CA PRO A 98 3.24 -1.46 -8.04
C PRO A 98 4.57 -1.41 -8.80
N GLY A 99 5.67 -1.15 -8.09
CA GLY A 99 7.01 -1.09 -8.69
C GLY A 99 7.43 -2.39 -9.39
N LEU A 100 7.02 -3.54 -8.85
CA LEU A 100 7.27 -4.86 -9.45
C LEU A 100 6.78 -4.96 -10.90
N ALA A 101 5.63 -4.35 -11.23
CA ALA A 101 5.10 -4.36 -12.60
C ALA A 101 6.03 -3.64 -13.58
N VAL A 102 6.60 -2.51 -13.14
CA VAL A 102 7.53 -1.72 -13.95
C VAL A 102 8.85 -2.47 -14.13
N TYR A 103 9.40 -3.08 -13.07
CA TYR A 103 10.64 -3.86 -13.17
C TYR A 103 10.47 -5.10 -14.06
N LEU A 104 9.34 -5.80 -13.95
CA LEU A 104 9.02 -6.96 -14.77
C LEU A 104 8.90 -6.57 -16.24
N THR A 105 8.22 -5.45 -16.51
CA THR A 105 8.07 -4.93 -17.87
C THR A 105 9.42 -4.50 -18.47
N ALA A 106 10.36 -4.01 -17.67
CA ALA A 106 11.71 -3.70 -18.17
C ALA A 106 12.35 -4.92 -18.85
N GLY A 107 12.19 -6.11 -18.27
CA GLY A 107 12.65 -7.37 -18.87
C GLY A 107 11.90 -7.74 -20.14
N ILE A 108 10.56 -7.69 -20.09
CA ILE A 108 9.68 -8.07 -21.22
C ILE A 108 9.87 -7.15 -22.43
N LEU A 109 10.16 -5.87 -22.20
CA LEU A 109 10.25 -4.86 -23.25
C LEU A 109 11.67 -4.66 -23.76
N LEU A 110 12.63 -4.42 -22.87
CA LEU A 110 13.96 -3.94 -23.26
C LEU A 110 14.84 -5.06 -23.78
N VAL A 111 14.69 -6.27 -23.25
CA VAL A 111 15.50 -7.41 -23.68
C VAL A 111 15.32 -7.72 -25.17
N PRO A 112 14.10 -7.95 -25.68
CA PRO A 112 13.93 -8.22 -27.11
C PRO A 112 14.28 -7.00 -27.98
N ALA A 113 14.16 -5.78 -27.45
CA ALA A 113 14.57 -4.58 -28.19
C ALA A 113 16.09 -4.46 -28.33
N CYS A 114 16.87 -4.87 -27.32
CA CYS A 114 18.32 -4.66 -27.28
C CYS A 114 19.15 -5.88 -27.68
N GLU A 115 18.58 -7.09 -27.62
CA GLU A 115 19.32 -8.36 -27.79
C GLU A 115 20.13 -8.42 -29.09
N GLU A 116 19.53 -8.04 -30.22
CA GLU A 116 20.21 -8.02 -31.53
C GLU A 116 21.35 -6.99 -31.54
N ALA A 117 21.09 -5.78 -31.05
CA ALA A 117 22.08 -4.71 -30.99
C ALA A 117 23.27 -5.03 -30.06
N PHE A 118 23.07 -5.90 -29.07
CA PHE A 118 24.10 -6.32 -28.11
C PHE A 118 24.82 -7.61 -28.52
N GLY A 119 24.75 -7.99 -29.80
CA GLY A 119 25.53 -9.09 -30.37
C GLY A 119 24.75 -10.39 -30.60
N GLY A 120 23.42 -10.37 -30.41
CA GLY A 120 22.54 -11.51 -30.66
C GLY A 120 22.91 -12.77 -29.88
N GLU A 121 22.42 -13.93 -30.32
CA GLU A 121 22.67 -15.21 -29.63
C GLU A 121 24.15 -15.58 -29.57
N ALA A 122 24.91 -15.33 -30.64
CA ALA A 122 26.33 -15.67 -30.75
C ALA A 122 27.23 -14.81 -29.84
N GLY A 123 26.81 -13.59 -29.51
CA GLY A 123 27.56 -12.65 -28.68
C GLY A 123 27.13 -12.58 -27.20
N GLY A 124 26.14 -13.39 -26.79
CA GLY A 124 25.54 -13.29 -25.45
C GLY A 124 24.63 -12.07 -25.26
N GLY A 125 24.08 -11.53 -26.35
CA GLY A 125 23.25 -10.32 -26.38
C GLY A 125 22.06 -10.38 -25.42
N PHE A 126 21.47 -11.56 -25.24
CA PHE A 126 20.40 -11.79 -24.26
C PHE A 126 20.80 -11.42 -22.82
N TRP A 127 21.96 -11.89 -22.37
CA TRP A 127 22.43 -11.66 -21.00
C TRP A 127 22.85 -10.21 -20.77
N PHE A 128 23.49 -9.58 -21.76
CA PHE A 128 23.78 -8.14 -21.71
C PHE A 128 22.49 -7.31 -21.68
N ALA A 129 21.49 -7.69 -22.48
CA ALA A 129 20.20 -7.02 -22.50
C ALA A 129 19.45 -7.19 -21.17
N CYS A 130 19.55 -8.36 -20.52
CA CYS A 130 19.01 -8.57 -19.17
C CYS A 130 19.69 -7.67 -18.12
N GLY A 131 21.02 -7.59 -18.15
CA GLY A 131 21.79 -6.71 -17.28
C GLY A 131 21.44 -5.23 -17.49
N TYR A 132 21.29 -4.81 -18.74
CA TYR A 132 20.85 -3.48 -19.11
C TYR A 132 19.43 -3.17 -18.61
N ALA A 133 18.48 -4.09 -18.80
CA ALA A 133 17.11 -3.93 -18.32
C ALA A 133 17.06 -3.78 -16.79
N ALA A 134 17.79 -4.63 -16.07
CA ALA A 134 17.92 -4.56 -14.61
C ALA A 134 18.56 -3.24 -14.13
N PHE A 135 19.59 -2.78 -14.82
CA PHE A 135 20.26 -1.50 -14.53
C PHE A 135 19.33 -0.32 -14.80
N LEU A 136 18.60 -0.31 -15.90
CA LEU A 136 17.66 0.76 -16.23
C LEU A 136 16.50 0.79 -15.22
N ALA A 137 15.98 -0.37 -14.81
CA ALA A 137 14.99 -0.50 -13.73
C ALA A 137 15.49 0.10 -12.40
N TYR A 138 16.73 -0.22 -12.03
CA TYR A 138 17.37 0.35 -10.85
C TYR A 138 17.51 1.88 -10.95
N LEU A 139 18.00 2.39 -12.08
CA LEU A 139 18.17 3.82 -12.30
C LEU A 139 16.83 4.57 -12.27
N MET A 140 15.78 4.02 -12.91
CA MET A 140 14.43 4.57 -12.85
C MET A 140 13.95 4.69 -11.41
N LYS A 141 14.17 3.67 -10.57
CA LYS A 141 13.76 3.69 -9.17
C LYS A 141 14.49 4.77 -8.38
N LEU A 142 15.80 4.97 -8.59
CA LEU A 142 16.54 6.05 -7.95
C LEU A 142 16.04 7.44 -8.38
N VAL A 143 15.77 7.64 -9.67
CA VAL A 143 15.23 8.91 -10.18
C VAL A 143 13.83 9.17 -9.65
N ALA A 144 12.98 8.14 -9.63
CA ALA A 144 11.65 8.21 -9.03
C ALA A 144 11.71 8.61 -7.56
N GLN A 145 12.64 8.05 -6.78
CA GLN A 145 12.87 8.45 -5.38
C GLN A 145 13.17 9.95 -5.26
N VAL A 146 14.05 10.49 -6.12
CA VAL A 146 14.37 11.93 -6.12
C VAL A 146 13.10 12.76 -6.38
N MET A 147 12.34 12.40 -7.41
CA MET A 147 11.13 13.15 -7.80
C MET A 147 10.02 13.04 -6.76
N GLN A 148 9.80 11.86 -6.18
CA GLN A 148 8.81 11.65 -5.13
C GLN A 148 9.21 12.39 -3.85
N GLN A 149 10.47 12.32 -3.44
CA GLN A 149 10.95 12.97 -2.22
C GLN A 149 10.95 14.51 -2.36
N LYS A 150 11.57 15.05 -3.42
CA LYS A 150 11.74 16.49 -3.61
C LYS A 150 10.55 17.17 -4.28
N GLY A 151 9.99 16.54 -5.31
CA GLY A 151 8.90 17.13 -6.09
C GLY A 151 7.54 16.99 -5.43
N ILE A 152 7.30 15.91 -4.69
CA ILE A 152 6.00 15.63 -4.07
C ILE A 152 6.09 15.77 -2.55
N GLY A 153 6.97 15.02 -1.90
CA GLY A 153 7.05 14.92 -0.44
C GLY A 153 7.34 16.24 0.25
N GLU A 154 8.34 17.00 -0.20
CA GLU A 154 8.65 18.31 0.39
C GLU A 154 7.53 19.34 0.16
N VAL A 155 6.87 19.32 -1.00
CA VAL A 155 5.74 20.20 -1.31
C VAL A 155 4.54 19.85 -0.42
N LEU A 156 4.20 18.56 -0.33
CA LEU A 156 3.14 18.07 0.55
C LEU A 156 3.44 18.33 2.03
N GLY A 157 4.73 18.26 2.43
CA GLY A 157 5.19 18.57 3.78
C GLY A 157 4.99 20.02 4.20
N GLN A 158 4.71 20.95 3.28
CA GLN A 158 4.33 22.32 3.62
C GLN A 158 2.87 22.42 4.07
N SER A 159 2.02 21.45 3.72
CA SER A 159 0.62 21.44 4.12
C SER A 159 0.47 20.95 5.55
N LEU A 160 -0.07 21.82 6.41
CA LEU A 160 -0.44 21.47 7.78
C LEU A 160 -1.40 20.27 7.83
N TYR A 161 -2.42 20.25 6.95
CA TYR A 161 -3.35 19.12 6.83
C TYR A 161 -2.64 17.80 6.51
N VAL A 162 -1.68 17.80 5.58
CA VAL A 162 -0.95 16.57 5.21
C VAL A 162 -0.06 16.10 6.35
N ARG A 163 0.72 17.00 6.98
CA ARG A 163 1.56 16.67 8.13
C ARG A 163 0.74 16.07 9.29
N ALA A 164 -0.43 16.63 9.57
CA ALA A 164 -1.35 16.11 10.58
C ALA A 164 -1.89 14.71 10.22
N ASN A 165 -2.35 14.49 8.99
CA ASN A 165 -2.86 13.17 8.56
C ASN A 165 -1.78 12.08 8.51
N VAL A 166 -0.54 12.46 8.17
CA VAL A 166 0.62 11.55 8.24
C VAL A 166 0.99 11.23 9.69
N GLY A 167 0.63 12.10 10.63
CA GLY A 167 0.94 11.95 12.04
C GLY A 167 2.43 12.16 12.30
N VAL A 168 3.02 13.26 11.80
CA VAL A 168 4.46 13.55 11.94
C VAL A 168 4.95 13.60 13.39
N ASN A 169 4.06 13.92 14.34
CA ASN A 169 4.36 13.92 15.78
C ASN A 169 4.21 12.53 16.43
N SER A 170 3.65 11.54 15.71
CA SER A 170 3.48 10.20 16.25
C SER A 170 4.84 9.52 16.50
N ARG A 171 4.92 8.71 17.56
CA ARG A 171 6.12 7.92 17.88
C ARG A 171 6.53 7.00 16.72
N LEU A 172 5.57 6.50 15.94
CA LEU A 172 5.84 5.69 14.76
C LEU A 172 6.66 6.46 13.72
N ILE A 173 6.18 7.64 13.31
CA ILE A 173 6.85 8.46 12.30
C ILE A 173 8.18 9.01 12.82
N LYS A 174 8.26 9.39 14.11
CA LYS A 174 9.52 9.80 14.73
C LYS A 174 10.55 8.66 14.79
N ALA A 175 10.13 7.42 15.05
CA ALA A 175 11.02 6.25 15.00
C ALA A 175 11.56 6.02 13.58
N ILE A 176 10.70 6.12 12.56
CA ILE A 176 11.12 6.06 11.15
C ILE A 176 12.12 7.18 10.84
N ARG A 177 11.83 8.42 11.26
CA ARG A 177 12.73 9.56 11.10
C ARG A 177 14.10 9.28 11.70
N LEU A 178 14.16 8.78 12.93
CA LEU A 178 15.41 8.43 13.60
C LEU A 178 16.22 7.38 12.82
N ILE A 179 15.56 6.36 12.25
CA ILE A 179 16.21 5.35 11.40
C ILE A 179 16.80 6.00 10.13
N LEU A 180 16.02 6.88 9.48
CA LEU A 180 16.40 7.52 8.22
C LEU A 180 17.52 8.56 8.40
N GLU A 181 17.58 9.24 9.53
CA GLU A 181 18.62 10.24 9.82
C GLU A 181 19.99 9.64 10.14
N ARG A 182 20.09 8.34 10.48
CA ARG A 182 21.37 7.67 10.75
C ARG A 182 22.31 7.71 9.54
N PRO A 183 23.55 8.21 9.63
CA PRO A 183 24.43 8.30 8.48
C PRO A 183 24.84 6.92 7.94
N GLY A 184 25.01 6.81 6.63
CA GLY A 184 25.48 5.62 5.93
C GLY A 184 24.37 4.62 5.59
N ILE A 185 24.80 3.39 5.28
CA ILE A 185 23.92 2.25 4.95
C ILE A 185 23.80 1.40 6.22
N SER A 186 22.65 1.46 6.88
CA SER A 186 22.30 0.54 7.97
C SER A 186 21.20 -0.39 7.52
N LEU A 187 21.16 -1.61 8.06
CA LEU A 187 20.12 -2.58 7.72
C LEU A 187 18.72 -2.03 8.04
N ALA A 188 18.55 -1.28 9.13
CA ALA A 188 17.29 -0.62 9.47
C ALA A 188 16.85 0.37 8.38
N LYS A 189 17.77 1.23 7.91
CA LYS A 189 17.48 2.20 6.84
C LYS A 189 17.14 1.50 5.53
N VAL A 190 17.92 0.50 5.13
CA VAL A 190 17.67 -0.30 3.92
C VAL A 190 16.31 -0.97 4.00
N SER A 191 15.96 -1.54 5.16
CA SER A 191 14.67 -2.21 5.35
C SER A 191 13.51 -1.24 5.20
N VAL A 192 13.59 -0.03 5.75
CA VAL A 192 12.57 1.00 5.54
C VAL A 192 12.45 1.38 4.07
N LEU A 193 13.57 1.67 3.40
CA LEU A 193 13.56 2.20 2.03
C LEU A 193 13.20 1.14 0.96
N CYS A 194 13.60 -0.12 1.16
CA CYS A 194 13.35 -1.22 0.23
C CYS A 194 12.13 -2.08 0.61
N GLY A 195 11.76 -2.12 1.89
CA GLY A 195 10.63 -2.91 2.40
C GLY A 195 9.32 -2.13 2.46
N GLY A 196 9.38 -0.81 2.62
CA GLY A 196 8.22 0.06 2.60
C GLY A 196 7.61 0.17 1.20
N PRO A 197 6.30 0.48 1.08
CA PRO A 197 5.71 0.72 -0.23
C PRO A 197 6.37 1.94 -0.89
N ASP A 198 6.72 1.80 -2.17
CA ASP A 198 7.61 2.71 -2.89
C ASP A 198 7.21 4.19 -2.76
N TRP A 199 6.00 4.54 -3.19
CA TRP A 199 5.50 5.91 -3.22
C TRP A 199 5.39 6.53 -1.81
N PRO A 200 4.65 5.94 -0.85
CA PRO A 200 4.49 6.57 0.47
C PRO A 200 5.80 6.67 1.24
N THR A 201 6.74 5.74 1.05
CA THR A 201 8.05 5.79 1.71
C THR A 201 8.87 6.97 1.19
N ALA A 202 8.94 7.16 -0.12
CA ALA A 202 9.68 8.27 -0.74
C ALA A 202 9.06 9.64 -0.43
N VAL A 203 7.74 9.74 -0.48
CA VAL A 203 6.99 10.95 -0.12
C VAL A 203 7.18 11.28 1.36
N LEU A 204 7.11 10.29 2.25
CA LEU A 204 7.39 10.49 3.68
C LEU A 204 8.81 11.01 3.93
N CYS A 205 9.81 10.50 3.21
CA CYS A 205 11.18 11.04 3.29
C CYS A 205 11.22 12.53 2.96
N GLY A 206 10.40 12.99 2.01
CA GLY A 206 10.28 14.41 1.65
C GLY A 206 9.56 15.24 2.71
N ILE A 207 8.46 14.71 3.25
CA ILE A 207 7.70 15.35 4.35
C ILE A 207 8.60 15.56 5.58
N LEU A 208 9.42 14.56 5.90
CA LEU A 208 10.39 14.62 7.00
C LEU A 208 11.66 15.41 6.68
N ARG A 209 11.81 15.88 5.42
CA ARG A 209 13.01 16.56 4.91
C ARG A 209 14.30 15.77 5.13
N ALA A 210 14.23 14.45 4.96
CA ALA A 210 15.40 13.58 5.07
C ALA A 210 16.45 13.94 4.00
N ASP A 211 17.74 13.73 4.30
CA ASP A 211 18.81 14.01 3.35
C ASP A 211 18.72 13.09 2.13
N LEU A 212 18.63 13.68 0.93
CA LEU A 212 18.42 12.93 -0.30
C LEU A 212 19.57 11.98 -0.61
N ARG A 213 20.82 12.36 -0.33
CA ARG A 213 21.99 11.53 -0.63
C ARG A 213 21.99 10.28 0.25
N GLN A 214 21.66 10.44 1.53
CA GLN A 214 21.48 9.34 2.46
C GLN A 214 20.32 8.43 2.07
N MET A 215 19.23 8.97 1.53
CA MET A 215 18.11 8.15 1.04
C MET A 215 18.48 7.35 -0.20
N LEU A 216 19.15 7.97 -1.19
CA LEU A 216 19.61 7.25 -2.38
C LEU A 216 20.65 6.17 -2.03
N LEU A 217 21.57 6.47 -1.12
CA LEU A 217 22.56 5.51 -0.65
C LEU A 217 21.89 4.34 0.10
N GLY A 218 20.94 4.62 0.99
CA GLY A 218 20.18 3.60 1.70
C GLY A 218 19.24 2.79 0.80
N LEU A 219 18.76 3.36 -0.30
CA LEU A 219 17.91 2.69 -1.29
C LEU A 219 18.74 1.85 -2.29
N SER A 220 20.04 2.08 -2.41
CA SER A 220 20.89 1.36 -3.39
C SER A 220 20.75 -0.18 -3.38
N PRO A 221 20.49 -0.87 -2.24
CA PRO A 221 20.24 -2.32 -2.26
C PRO A 221 18.93 -2.74 -2.93
N VAL A 222 18.07 -1.81 -3.37
CA VAL A 222 16.87 -2.12 -4.17
C VAL A 222 17.20 -2.85 -5.47
N PHE A 223 18.46 -2.80 -5.93
CA PHE A 223 18.93 -3.64 -7.02
C PHE A 223 18.69 -5.15 -6.78
N LEU A 224 18.73 -5.60 -5.52
CA LEU A 224 18.38 -6.97 -5.11
C LEU A 224 16.92 -7.34 -5.39
N LEU A 225 16.07 -6.34 -5.63
CA LEU A 225 14.69 -6.50 -6.07
C LEU A 225 14.55 -6.29 -7.57
N THR A 226 15.07 -5.18 -8.10
CA THR A 226 14.88 -4.82 -9.51
C THR A 226 15.51 -5.83 -10.46
N ALA A 227 16.71 -6.33 -10.15
CA ALA A 227 17.43 -7.27 -11.01
C ALA A 227 16.70 -8.62 -11.17
N PRO A 228 16.34 -9.35 -10.11
CA PRO A 228 15.58 -10.59 -10.27
C PRO A 228 14.21 -10.35 -10.91
N THR A 229 13.51 -9.26 -10.60
CA THR A 229 12.22 -9.01 -11.26
C THR A 229 12.36 -8.74 -12.76
N SER A 230 13.35 -7.95 -13.19
CA SER A 230 13.61 -7.73 -14.62
C SER A 230 14.08 -9.00 -15.33
N MET A 231 14.93 -9.80 -14.70
CA MET A 231 15.34 -11.10 -15.25
C MET A 231 14.15 -12.07 -15.39
N ALA A 232 13.24 -12.09 -14.41
CA ALA A 232 12.04 -12.91 -14.52
C ALA A 232 11.20 -12.59 -15.75
N GLY A 233 11.03 -11.30 -16.05
CA GLY A 233 10.29 -10.83 -17.22
C GLY A 233 10.97 -11.20 -18.52
N ALA A 234 12.31 -11.09 -18.57
CA ALA A 234 13.10 -11.53 -19.71
C ALA A 234 12.97 -13.05 -19.94
N PHE A 235 13.06 -13.85 -18.87
CA PHE A 235 12.94 -15.31 -18.94
C PHE A 235 11.54 -15.78 -19.35
N GLN A 236 10.51 -14.98 -19.04
CA GLN A 236 9.14 -15.27 -19.45
C GLN A 236 8.98 -15.30 -20.98
N LEU A 237 9.80 -14.54 -21.72
CA LEU A 237 9.81 -14.55 -23.18
C LEU A 237 10.39 -15.86 -23.77
N LYS A 238 11.19 -16.58 -22.99
CA LYS A 238 11.92 -17.79 -23.41
C LYS A 238 11.24 -19.09 -22.96
N VAL A 239 10.07 -19.00 -22.30
CA VAL A 239 9.31 -20.15 -21.78
C VAL A 239 9.02 -21.22 -22.84
N GLY A 240 8.81 -20.82 -24.10
CA GLY A 240 8.57 -21.74 -25.22
C GLY A 240 9.79 -22.57 -25.65
N GLU A 241 11.00 -22.20 -25.23
CA GLU A 241 12.24 -22.88 -25.62
C GLU A 241 12.58 -24.07 -24.70
N GLY A 242 11.94 -24.18 -23.54
CA GLY A 242 12.09 -25.35 -22.67
C GLY A 242 11.68 -25.11 -21.21
N PRO A 243 11.46 -26.20 -20.44
CA PRO A 243 10.98 -26.14 -19.05
C PRO A 243 11.96 -25.43 -18.09
N GLY A 244 13.24 -25.34 -18.47
CA GLY A 244 14.26 -24.60 -17.71
C GLY A 244 13.92 -23.10 -17.58
N TRP A 245 13.39 -22.48 -18.64
CA TRP A 245 13.04 -21.06 -18.63
C TRP A 245 11.81 -20.73 -17.79
N VAL A 246 10.82 -21.64 -17.76
CA VAL A 246 9.66 -21.54 -16.84
C VAL A 246 10.14 -21.53 -15.39
N THR A 247 11.03 -22.47 -15.07
CA THR A 247 11.60 -22.61 -13.73
C THR A 247 12.43 -21.38 -13.38
N ALA A 248 13.29 -20.92 -14.28
CA ALA A 248 14.12 -19.73 -14.05
C ALA A 248 13.29 -18.46 -13.81
N SER A 249 12.28 -18.19 -14.64
CA SER A 249 11.38 -17.04 -14.48
C SER A 249 10.68 -17.07 -13.12
N SER A 250 10.14 -18.24 -12.76
CA SER A 250 9.44 -18.46 -11.50
C SER A 250 10.35 -18.33 -10.28
N MET A 251 11.59 -18.85 -10.35
CA MET A 251 12.60 -18.71 -9.30
C MET A 251 13.01 -17.25 -9.09
N MET A 252 13.15 -16.47 -10.16
CA MET A 252 13.49 -15.06 -10.07
C MET A 252 12.36 -14.23 -9.44
N LEU A 253 11.10 -14.50 -9.80
CA LEU A 253 9.95 -13.89 -9.11
C LEU A 253 9.88 -14.29 -7.63
N MET A 254 10.12 -15.56 -7.32
CA MET A 254 10.13 -16.05 -5.93
C MET A 254 11.23 -15.36 -5.12
N LEU A 255 12.43 -15.19 -5.69
CA LEU A 255 13.53 -14.48 -5.05
C LEU A 255 13.17 -13.02 -4.79
N ALA A 256 12.62 -12.32 -5.78
CA ALA A 256 12.15 -10.95 -5.62
C ALA A 256 11.08 -10.82 -4.53
N GLY A 257 10.09 -11.71 -4.53
CA GLY A 257 9.04 -11.75 -3.52
C GLY A 257 9.57 -12.05 -2.11
N ALA A 258 10.52 -12.99 -1.98
CA ALA A 258 11.18 -13.29 -0.72
C ALA A 258 11.99 -12.11 -0.19
N MET A 259 12.71 -11.39 -1.06
CA MET A 259 13.45 -10.18 -0.68
C MET A 259 12.51 -9.04 -0.24
N GLN A 260 11.40 -8.83 -0.97
CA GLN A 260 10.39 -7.84 -0.58
C GLN A 260 9.78 -8.17 0.79
N MET A 261 9.43 -9.44 1.02
CA MET A 261 8.88 -9.89 2.30
C MET A 261 9.92 -9.74 3.42
N LEU A 262 11.18 -10.11 3.18
CA LEU A 262 12.25 -9.99 4.16
C LEU A 262 12.48 -8.53 4.57
N PHE A 263 12.64 -7.62 3.61
CA PHE A 263 12.82 -6.20 3.94
C PHE A 263 11.58 -5.60 4.62
N GLY A 264 10.37 -6.00 4.22
CA GLY A 264 9.13 -5.57 4.88
C GLY A 264 9.06 -6.03 6.35
N LEU A 265 9.43 -7.29 6.64
CA LEU A 265 9.48 -7.81 8.01
C LEU A 265 10.57 -7.14 8.85
N LEU A 266 11.76 -6.97 8.28
CA LEU A 266 12.86 -6.27 8.95
C LEU A 266 12.51 -4.80 9.22
N MET A 267 11.81 -4.13 8.31
CA MET A 267 11.32 -2.77 8.52
C MET A 267 10.43 -2.70 9.76
N LEU A 268 9.42 -3.58 9.86
CA LEU A 268 8.51 -3.61 11.00
C LEU A 268 9.27 -3.91 12.30
N TYR A 269 10.19 -4.87 12.27
CA TYR A 269 11.04 -5.21 13.40
C TYR A 269 11.87 -4.01 13.88
N PHE A 270 12.63 -3.36 12.99
CA PHE A 270 13.50 -2.24 13.37
C PHE A 270 12.73 -1.00 13.82
N ILE A 271 11.57 -0.73 13.23
CA ILE A 271 10.68 0.35 13.70
C ILE A 271 10.24 0.05 15.14
N GLU A 272 9.80 -1.17 15.43
CA GLU A 272 9.35 -1.53 16.77
C GLU A 272 10.48 -1.59 17.80
N GLU A 273 11.65 -2.09 17.39
CA GLU A 273 12.86 -2.09 18.20
C GLU A 273 13.26 -0.66 18.59
N VAL A 274 13.27 0.27 17.62
CA VAL A 274 13.58 1.69 17.88
C VAL A 274 12.52 2.34 18.77
N LYS A 275 11.23 2.06 18.54
CA LYS A 275 10.14 2.54 19.42
C LYS A 275 10.28 2.06 20.86
N THR A 276 10.71 0.81 21.06
CA THR A 276 10.80 0.20 22.39
C THR A 276 12.08 0.61 23.11
N ASN A 277 13.22 0.57 22.41
CA ASN A 277 14.54 0.70 23.03
C ASN A 277 15.12 2.11 22.95
N GLN A 278 14.56 3.00 22.11
CA GLN A 278 15.07 4.37 21.90
C GLN A 278 13.99 5.42 22.11
N GLY A 279 13.05 5.15 23.03
CA GLY A 279 11.95 6.05 23.37
C GLY A 279 12.41 7.46 23.76
N GLU A 280 13.51 7.58 24.53
CA GLU A 280 14.06 8.88 24.91
C GLU A 280 14.54 9.71 23.71
N GLN A 281 15.18 9.07 22.72
CA GLN A 281 15.62 9.74 21.49
C GLN A 281 14.43 10.14 20.61
N ILE A 282 13.38 9.32 20.59
CA ILE A 282 12.13 9.61 19.90
C ILE A 282 11.44 10.82 20.53
N ASP A 283 11.32 10.83 21.86
CA ASP A 283 10.67 11.89 22.60
C ASP A 283 11.50 13.19 22.58
N ALA A 284 12.82 13.10 22.35
CA ALA A 284 13.69 14.26 22.14
C ALA A 284 13.42 15.01 20.82
N PHE A 285 12.77 14.38 19.82
CA PHE A 285 12.32 15.13 18.63
C PHE A 285 11.22 16.10 19.03
N ALA A 286 11.48 17.39 18.85
CA ALA A 286 10.49 18.44 19.05
C ALA A 286 9.25 18.18 18.18
N ASP A 287 8.08 18.30 18.78
CA ASP A 287 6.81 18.26 18.06
C ASP A 287 6.68 19.47 17.15
N ASP A 288 6.05 19.23 16.00
CA ASP A 288 5.56 20.29 15.14
C ASP A 288 4.39 20.99 15.86
N ALA A 289 4.64 22.20 16.34
CA ALA A 289 3.70 22.96 17.15
C ALA A 289 2.39 23.28 16.42
N GLU A 290 2.43 23.49 15.10
CA GLU A 290 1.24 23.76 14.30
C GLU A 290 0.37 22.50 14.22
N VAL A 291 1.00 21.34 13.99
CA VAL A 291 0.31 20.04 13.97
C VAL A 291 -0.25 19.72 15.34
N ALA A 292 0.51 19.92 16.42
CA ALA A 292 0.03 19.69 17.79
C ALA A 292 -1.19 20.56 18.13
N ALA A 293 -1.17 21.83 17.71
CA ALA A 293 -2.32 22.72 17.89
C ALA A 293 -3.53 22.28 17.05
N GLN A 294 -3.31 21.78 15.83
CA GLN A 294 -4.39 21.22 15.02
C GLN A 294 -4.95 19.94 15.64
N ASP A 295 -4.10 19.00 16.07
CA ASP A 295 -4.52 17.75 16.69
C ASP A 295 -5.35 18.00 17.95
N ALA A 296 -4.97 19.00 18.76
CA ALA A 296 -5.75 19.42 19.92
C ALA A 296 -7.15 19.94 19.54
N ARG A 297 -7.28 20.68 18.42
CA ARG A 297 -8.58 21.15 17.90
C ARG A 297 -9.40 19.99 17.32
N SER A 298 -8.77 19.15 16.50
CA SER A 298 -9.41 18.00 15.87
C SER A 298 -9.85 16.94 16.88
N ALA A 299 -9.20 16.83 18.05
CA ALA A 299 -9.67 15.98 19.14
C ALA A 299 -11.04 16.43 19.67
N ALA A 300 -11.30 17.74 19.78
CA ALA A 300 -12.60 18.25 20.19
C ALA A 300 -13.69 17.97 19.13
N ASP A 301 -13.36 18.19 17.85
CA ASP A 301 -14.27 17.90 16.73
C ASP A 301 -14.58 16.40 16.64
N GLN A 302 -13.58 15.55 16.87
CA GLN A 302 -13.71 14.10 16.89
C GLN A 302 -14.65 13.66 18.03
N LEU A 303 -14.52 14.22 19.23
CA LEU A 303 -15.43 13.94 20.35
C LEU A 303 -16.86 14.38 20.03
N ALA A 304 -17.04 15.55 19.40
CA ALA A 304 -18.36 16.01 18.97
C ALA A 304 -18.97 15.07 17.91
N PHE A 305 -18.16 14.62 16.95
CA PHE A 305 -18.57 13.65 15.94
C PHE A 305 -18.96 12.31 16.57
N GLU A 306 -18.17 11.79 17.51
CA GLU A 306 -18.44 10.53 18.20
C GLU A 306 -19.73 10.59 19.03
N ARG A 307 -20.00 11.71 19.71
CA ARG A 307 -21.27 11.93 20.42
C ARG A 307 -22.45 11.99 19.46
N ALA A 308 -22.32 12.73 18.36
CA ALA A 308 -23.37 12.86 17.35
C ALA A 308 -23.67 11.55 16.61
N THR A 309 -22.68 10.67 16.50
CA THR A 309 -22.76 9.41 15.75
C THR A 309 -22.74 8.16 16.64
N ALA A 310 -22.99 8.31 17.93
CA ALA A 310 -23.08 7.18 18.84
C ALA A 310 -24.20 6.22 18.39
N LEU A 311 -23.86 4.95 18.16
CA LEU A 311 -24.81 3.94 17.66
C LEU A 311 -26.07 3.80 18.53
N ALA A 312 -25.96 4.07 19.83
CA ALA A 312 -27.06 3.97 20.77
C ALA A 312 -28.16 5.03 20.51
N THR A 313 -27.76 6.25 20.14
CA THR A 313 -28.66 7.39 19.94
C THR A 313 -28.96 7.66 18.46
N MET A 314 -28.22 7.02 17.56
CA MET A 314 -28.36 7.18 16.11
C MET A 314 -29.73 6.70 15.60
N PRO A 315 -30.42 7.50 14.77
CA PRO A 315 -31.70 7.11 14.18
C PRO A 315 -31.53 5.93 13.21
N LEU A 316 -32.56 5.08 13.12
CA LEU A 316 -32.54 3.85 12.32
C LEU A 316 -32.12 4.06 10.85
N PRO A 317 -32.60 5.09 10.12
CA PRO A 317 -32.18 5.30 8.74
C PRO A 317 -30.68 5.56 8.59
N ALA A 318 -30.09 6.35 9.49
CA ALA A 318 -28.65 6.63 9.47
C ALA A 318 -27.82 5.38 9.82
N LYS A 319 -28.31 4.59 10.79
CA LYS A 319 -27.71 3.30 11.15
C LYS A 319 -27.76 2.31 10.00
N ALA A 320 -28.90 2.18 9.33
CA ALA A 320 -29.07 1.33 8.16
C ALA A 320 -28.16 1.79 7.01
N LEU A 321 -28.09 3.10 6.75
CA LEU A 321 -27.22 3.67 5.73
C LEU A 321 -25.74 3.34 5.95
N LEU A 322 -25.25 3.49 7.20
CA LEU A 322 -23.88 3.15 7.57
C LEU A 322 -23.61 1.64 7.43
N LEU A 323 -24.50 0.81 7.97
CA LEU A 323 -24.30 -0.65 7.97
C LEU A 323 -24.40 -1.23 6.57
N VAL A 324 -25.42 -0.87 5.78
CA VAL A 324 -25.55 -1.31 4.39
C VAL A 324 -24.36 -0.83 3.57
N GLY A 325 -23.98 0.44 3.67
CA GLY A 325 -22.81 0.97 2.97
C GLY A 325 -21.54 0.19 3.31
N THR A 326 -21.33 -0.11 4.60
CA THR A 326 -20.14 -0.84 5.07
C THR A 326 -20.14 -2.30 4.67
N LEU A 327 -21.28 -2.98 4.74
CA LEU A 327 -21.41 -4.37 4.28
C LEU A 327 -21.20 -4.46 2.76
N SER A 328 -21.78 -3.55 1.98
CA SER A 328 -21.58 -3.50 0.52
C SER A 328 -20.12 -3.24 0.15
N MET A 329 -19.48 -2.23 0.77
CA MET A 329 -18.07 -1.91 0.52
C MET A 329 -17.14 -3.06 0.92
N SER A 330 -17.36 -3.64 2.11
CA SER A 330 -16.56 -4.77 2.60
C SER A 330 -16.72 -5.97 1.67
N THR A 331 -17.96 -6.34 1.33
CA THR A 331 -18.23 -7.47 0.42
C THR A 331 -17.59 -7.25 -0.95
N SER A 332 -17.67 -6.03 -1.48
CA SER A 332 -17.02 -5.63 -2.72
C SER A 332 -15.49 -5.81 -2.65
N ALA A 333 -14.85 -5.31 -1.58
CA ALA A 333 -13.41 -5.47 -1.38
C ALA A 333 -12.99 -6.93 -1.19
N TYR A 334 -13.79 -7.74 -0.47
CA TYR A 334 -13.56 -9.18 -0.31
C TYR A 334 -13.64 -9.92 -1.66
N LEU A 335 -14.63 -9.56 -2.51
CA LEU A 335 -14.75 -10.12 -3.85
C LEU A 335 -13.52 -9.78 -4.69
N LEU A 336 -13.02 -8.55 -4.62
CA LEU A 336 -11.79 -8.16 -5.31
C LEU A 336 -10.56 -8.90 -4.78
N MET A 337 -10.38 -9.00 -3.45
CA MET A 337 -9.17 -9.58 -2.85
C MET A 337 -9.09 -11.10 -2.98
N PHE A 338 -10.20 -11.79 -2.73
CA PHE A 338 -10.21 -13.25 -2.58
C PHE A 338 -10.92 -13.98 -3.73
N ALA A 339 -11.71 -13.26 -4.52
CA ALA A 339 -12.44 -13.81 -5.66
C ALA A 339 -12.17 -13.01 -6.96
N SER A 340 -10.98 -12.40 -7.07
CA SER A 340 -10.58 -11.59 -8.24
C SER A 340 -10.79 -12.34 -9.55
N SER A 341 -10.32 -13.59 -9.63
CA SER A 341 -10.42 -14.43 -10.84
C SER A 341 -11.86 -14.78 -11.24
N ALA A 342 -12.81 -14.70 -10.30
CA ALA A 342 -14.23 -14.85 -10.60
C ALA A 342 -14.89 -13.53 -11.02
N CYS A 343 -14.28 -12.39 -10.69
CA CYS A 343 -14.76 -11.04 -10.99
C CYS A 343 -14.17 -10.48 -12.28
N PHE A 344 -12.91 -10.78 -12.55
CA PHE A 344 -12.11 -10.26 -13.64
C PHE A 344 -11.42 -11.40 -14.39
N GLU A 345 -11.07 -11.14 -15.64
CA GLU A 345 -10.18 -12.03 -16.38
C GLU A 345 -8.73 -11.78 -15.95
N ASP A 346 -7.98 -12.86 -15.76
CA ASP A 346 -6.56 -12.75 -15.45
C ASP A 346 -5.84 -12.23 -16.70
N PHE A 347 -5.14 -11.10 -16.55
CA PHE A 347 -4.42 -10.44 -17.63
C PHE A 347 -2.92 -10.50 -17.37
N ALA A 348 -2.19 -11.21 -18.22
CA ALA A 348 -0.74 -11.17 -18.22
C ALA A 348 -0.22 -10.01 -19.09
N LEU A 349 0.95 -9.47 -18.74
CA LEU A 349 1.63 -8.40 -19.52
C LEU A 349 1.89 -8.77 -20.99
N THR A 350 1.90 -10.07 -21.29
CA THR A 350 2.11 -10.62 -22.64
C THR A 350 0.83 -10.86 -23.42
N ASP A 351 -0.35 -10.70 -22.80
CA ASP A 351 -1.64 -10.98 -23.44
C ASP A 351 -2.04 -9.89 -24.44
N SER A 352 -2.85 -10.27 -25.43
CA SER A 352 -3.42 -9.35 -26.41
C SER A 352 -4.60 -8.57 -25.80
N LEU A 353 -4.72 -7.28 -26.12
CA LEU A 353 -5.82 -6.44 -25.61
C LEU A 353 -7.13 -6.66 -26.35
N ASP A 354 -7.06 -7.07 -27.61
CA ASP A 354 -8.23 -7.29 -28.47
C ASP A 354 -9.11 -8.42 -27.92
N ASP A 355 -8.50 -9.42 -27.27
CA ASP A 355 -9.21 -10.53 -26.64
C ASP A 355 -9.95 -10.13 -25.36
N VAL A 356 -9.54 -9.04 -24.71
CA VAL A 356 -9.88 -8.72 -23.31
C VAL A 356 -10.89 -7.57 -23.20
N LEU A 357 -10.81 -6.56 -24.08
CA LEU A 357 -11.70 -5.40 -24.06
C LEU A 357 -13.08 -5.64 -24.71
N CYS A 358 -13.27 -6.81 -25.31
CA CYS A 358 -14.53 -7.19 -25.94
C CYS A 358 -15.57 -7.64 -24.88
N LEU A 359 -16.60 -6.81 -24.63
CA LEU A 359 -17.68 -7.05 -23.66
C LEU A 359 -18.53 -8.30 -23.92
N GLY A 360 -18.49 -8.86 -25.14
CA GLY A 360 -19.23 -10.06 -25.54
C GLY A 360 -18.36 -11.28 -25.82
N CYS A 361 -17.04 -11.17 -25.65
CA CYS A 361 -16.12 -12.26 -25.92
C CYS A 361 -16.01 -13.21 -24.71
N PRO A 362 -15.65 -14.48 -24.91
CA PRO A 362 -15.46 -15.44 -23.81
C PRO A 362 -14.47 -14.96 -22.74
N ARG A 363 -13.53 -14.08 -23.11
CA ARG A 363 -12.52 -13.48 -22.22
C ARG A 363 -12.78 -12.00 -21.91
N ALA A 364 -14.05 -11.61 -21.77
CA ALA A 364 -14.39 -10.24 -21.34
C ALA A 364 -13.68 -9.88 -20.02
N ALA A 365 -13.03 -8.70 -19.98
CA ALA A 365 -12.26 -8.23 -18.83
C ALA A 365 -13.02 -8.26 -17.50
N ILE A 366 -14.33 -7.97 -17.55
CA ILE A 366 -15.21 -7.93 -16.37
C ILE A 366 -16.25 -9.04 -16.51
N LYS A 367 -16.19 -10.02 -15.60
CA LYS A 367 -17.17 -11.12 -15.52
C LYS A 367 -18.45 -10.62 -14.82
N PRO A 368 -19.59 -11.34 -14.89
CA PRO A 368 -20.83 -10.93 -14.22
C PRO A 368 -20.67 -10.62 -12.72
N ARG A 369 -19.81 -11.36 -12.01
CA ARG A 369 -19.50 -11.09 -10.60
C ARG A 369 -18.67 -9.83 -10.40
N GLY A 370 -17.86 -9.42 -11.38
CA GLY A 370 -17.15 -8.15 -11.37
C GLY A 370 -18.11 -6.96 -11.44
N PHE A 371 -19.16 -7.04 -12.26
CA PHE A 371 -20.23 -6.03 -12.25
C PHE A 371 -20.96 -5.96 -10.91
N LEU A 372 -21.22 -7.10 -10.26
CA LEU A 372 -21.76 -7.13 -8.90
C LEU A 372 -20.82 -6.45 -7.91
N ALA A 373 -19.52 -6.76 -7.96
CA ALA A 373 -18.51 -6.17 -7.09
C ALA A 373 -18.43 -4.64 -7.27
N LEU A 374 -18.45 -4.15 -8.52
CA LEU A 374 -18.50 -2.72 -8.85
C LEU A 374 -19.81 -2.05 -8.41
N GLY A 375 -20.95 -2.73 -8.54
CA GLY A 375 -22.24 -2.25 -8.04
C GLY A 375 -22.24 -2.08 -6.51
N LEU A 376 -21.68 -3.06 -5.80
CA LEU A 376 -21.51 -3.00 -4.34
C LEU A 376 -20.52 -1.92 -3.91
N LEU A 377 -19.45 -1.69 -4.68
CA LEU A 377 -18.51 -0.59 -4.48
C LEU A 377 -19.23 0.77 -4.58
N ALA A 378 -20.00 0.96 -5.65
CA ALA A 378 -20.76 2.20 -5.88
C ALA A 378 -21.78 2.43 -4.76
N LEU A 379 -22.54 1.39 -4.38
CA LEU A 379 -23.49 1.46 -3.28
C LEU A 379 -22.82 1.80 -1.94
N GLY A 380 -21.67 1.17 -1.64
CA GLY A 380 -20.88 1.46 -0.45
C GLY A 380 -20.34 2.89 -0.43
N ALA A 381 -19.85 3.39 -1.57
CA ALA A 381 -19.34 4.76 -1.70
C ALA A 381 -20.45 5.80 -1.53
N VAL A 382 -21.61 5.59 -2.13
CA VAL A 382 -22.80 6.44 -1.96
C VAL A 382 -23.25 6.43 -0.50
N GLY A 383 -23.33 5.25 0.13
CA GLY A 383 -23.68 5.09 1.54
C GLY A 383 -22.73 5.85 2.46
N MET A 384 -21.42 5.75 2.21
CA MET A 384 -20.38 6.48 2.94
C MET A 384 -20.55 8.00 2.81
N VAL A 385 -20.75 8.52 1.60
CA VAL A 385 -20.92 9.97 1.36
C VAL A 385 -22.19 10.49 2.01
N ALA A 386 -23.30 9.77 1.84
CA ALA A 386 -24.59 10.14 2.40
C ALA A 386 -24.55 10.14 3.93
N PHE A 387 -23.92 9.13 4.56
CA PHE A 387 -23.77 9.07 6.00
C PHE A 387 -22.92 10.23 6.55
N LYS A 388 -21.80 10.56 5.90
CA LYS A 388 -20.96 11.71 6.31
C LYS A 388 -21.71 13.03 6.26
N ARG A 389 -22.52 13.24 5.21
CA ARG A 389 -23.35 14.46 5.09
C ARG A 389 -24.37 14.53 6.21
N TRP A 390 -25.02 13.42 6.53
CA TRP A 390 -25.94 13.34 7.66
C TRP A 390 -25.24 13.63 8.99
N ALA A 391 -24.09 12.98 9.25
CA ALA A 391 -23.32 13.15 10.48
C ALA A 391 -22.83 14.60 10.66
N ALA A 392 -22.34 15.23 9.59
CA ALA A 392 -21.95 16.65 9.62
C ALA A 392 -23.14 17.58 9.94
N GLY A 393 -24.34 17.24 9.47
CA GLY A 393 -25.57 17.95 9.83
C GLY A 393 -25.90 17.82 11.31
N GLN A 394 -25.72 16.63 11.91
CA GLN A 394 -25.97 16.40 13.33
C GLN A 394 -24.99 17.15 14.22
N VAL A 395 -23.69 17.12 13.89
CA VAL A 395 -22.66 17.87 14.65
C VAL A 395 -23.00 19.37 14.66
N LYS A 396 -23.39 19.94 13.51
CA LYS A 396 -23.81 21.34 13.43
C LYS A 396 -25.05 21.64 14.27
N SER A 397 -26.06 20.77 14.23
CA SER A 397 -27.28 20.94 15.01
C SER A 397 -27.02 20.91 16.52
N GLN A 398 -26.13 20.03 16.98
CA GLN A 398 -25.74 19.96 18.39
C GLN A 398 -24.97 21.20 18.82
N ALA A 399 -24.00 21.66 18.01
CA ALA A 399 -23.25 22.89 18.29
C ALA A 399 -24.15 24.13 18.41
N SER A 400 -25.17 24.26 17.55
CA SER A 400 -26.14 25.36 17.64
C SER A 400 -27.06 25.25 18.86
N GLY A 401 -27.41 24.03 19.29
CA GLY A 401 -28.22 23.80 20.48
C GLY A 401 -27.48 24.11 21.78
N ASP A 402 -26.20 23.71 21.87
CA ASP A 402 -25.34 24.00 23.01
C ASP A 402 -25.06 25.51 23.13
N ALA A 403 -24.87 26.20 22.00
CA ALA A 403 -24.69 27.66 21.98
C ALA A 403 -25.96 28.45 22.34
N ALA A 404 -27.15 27.85 22.21
CA ALA A 404 -28.41 28.49 22.61
C ALA A 404 -28.78 28.25 24.08
N MET A 405 -28.11 27.31 24.76
CA MET A 405 -28.30 27.00 26.19
C MET A 405 -27.27 27.69 27.11
N LEU A 406 -26.17 28.19 26.55
CA LEU A 406 -25.18 29.06 27.21
C LEU A 406 -25.58 30.53 27.09
#